data_AF-A0A0D2JDK6-F1
#
_entry.id   AF-A0A0D2JDK6-F1
#
_cell.length_a   1.000
_cell.length_b   1.000
_cell.length_c   1.000
_cell.angle_alpha   90.00
_cell.angle_beta   90.00
_cell.angle_gamma   90.00
#
_symmetry.space_group_name_H-M   'P 1'
#
loop_
_entity.id
_entity.type
_entity.pdbx_description
1 polymer ?
#
loop_
_entity_poly.entity_id
_entity_poly.type
_entity_poly.pdbx_seq_one_letter_code
_entity_poly.pdbx_strand_id
1 'polypeptide(L)'
;MISSKPAMAISCALRVAQAPFKAADNGQFAFAEGAKVRVKDAIKVYHVPKTPELELQGLEGTVKKIAALHKGAVLSANLQYRVQFQTSVGGNDVKFFAHLAEDEIEAA
;
A
#
# COMPACT_ATOMS: atom_id res chain seq x y z
N MET A 1 58.98 -33.33 -25.66
CA MET A 1 57.86 -33.68 -26.57
C MET A 1 57.27 -34.95 -25.98
N ILE A 2 56.10 -35.00 -25.33
CA ILE A 2 54.76 -34.73 -25.86
C ILE A 2 53.88 -34.21 -24.70
N SER A 3 53.15 -33.14 -25.01
CA SER A 3 52.17 -32.47 -24.16
C SER A 3 50.87 -33.27 -24.11
N SER A 4 50.33 -33.52 -22.91
CA SER A 4 49.00 -34.11 -22.70
C SER A 4 48.13 -33.09 -21.96
N LYS A 5 47.14 -32.55 -22.69
CA LYS A 5 46.24 -31.46 -22.31
C LYS A 5 45.29 -31.88 -21.17
N PRO A 6 44.97 -31.01 -20.19
CA PRO A 6 43.79 -31.23 -19.36
C PRO A 6 42.53 -30.89 -20.16
N ALA A 7 41.57 -31.80 -20.13
CA ALA A 7 40.22 -31.61 -20.67
C ALA A 7 39.48 -30.56 -19.83
N MET A 8 39.27 -29.38 -20.41
CA MET A 8 38.48 -28.31 -19.84
C MET A 8 37.00 -28.65 -20.05
N ALA A 9 36.36 -29.21 -19.02
CA ALA A 9 34.92 -29.40 -19.00
C ALA A 9 34.24 -28.03 -18.98
N ILE A 10 33.67 -27.64 -20.12
CA ILE A 10 32.80 -26.47 -20.23
C ILE A 10 31.47 -26.86 -19.59
N SER A 11 31.38 -26.69 -18.27
CA SER A 11 30.08 -26.67 -17.58
C SER A 11 29.39 -25.37 -17.97
N CYS A 12 28.53 -25.46 -18.98
CA CYS A 12 27.57 -24.41 -19.29
C CYS A 12 26.50 -24.43 -18.19
N ALA A 13 26.84 -23.85 -17.03
CA ALA A 13 25.85 -23.45 -16.05
C ALA A 13 25.06 -22.32 -16.68
N LEU A 14 23.92 -22.67 -17.29
CA LEU A 14 22.91 -21.73 -17.73
C LEU A 14 22.37 -21.03 -16.47
N ARG A 15 23.09 -19.99 -16.04
CA ARG A 15 22.54 -18.97 -15.16
C ARG A 15 21.39 -18.36 -15.95
N VAL A 16 20.18 -18.84 -15.67
CA VAL A 16 19.01 -17.99 -15.79
C VAL A 16 19.32 -16.82 -14.86
N ALA A 17 19.86 -15.76 -15.45
CA ALA A 17 19.87 -14.46 -14.81
C ALA A 17 18.40 -14.10 -14.64
N GLN A 18 17.83 -14.50 -13.50
CA GLN A 18 16.64 -13.86 -13.00
C GLN A 18 17.09 -12.43 -12.74
N ALA A 19 16.92 -11.58 -13.76
CA ALA A 19 16.96 -10.15 -13.55
C ALA A 19 16.08 -9.89 -12.32
N PRO A 20 16.53 -9.10 -11.33
CA PRO A 20 15.60 -8.64 -10.32
C PRO A 20 14.47 -8.01 -11.10
N PHE A 21 13.27 -8.59 -10.97
CA PHE A 21 12.07 -8.00 -11.50
C PHE A 21 12.03 -6.65 -10.80
N LYS A 22 12.46 -5.62 -11.53
CA LYS A 22 12.50 -4.25 -11.05
C LYS A 22 11.02 -3.98 -10.83
N ALA A 23 10.56 -4.14 -9.59
CA ALA A 23 9.23 -3.73 -9.19
C ALA A 23 9.15 -2.31 -9.73
N ALA A 24 8.24 -2.12 -10.69
CA ALA A 24 8.00 -0.83 -11.29
C ALA A 24 8.03 0.19 -10.15
N ASP A 25 8.76 1.28 -10.34
CA ASP A 25 8.83 2.40 -9.42
C ASP A 25 7.37 2.88 -9.24
N ASN A 26 6.67 2.22 -8.32
CA ASN A 26 5.24 2.35 -8.09
C ASN A 26 5.17 3.70 -7.40
N GLY A 27 4.84 4.74 -8.19
CA GLY A 27 5.04 6.15 -7.87
C GLY A 27 4.99 6.44 -6.38
N GLN A 28 6.01 7.16 -5.86
CA GLN A 28 6.22 7.39 -4.43
C GLN A 28 4.92 7.69 -3.68
N PHE A 29 4.29 6.65 -3.09
CA PHE A 29 3.20 6.82 -2.16
C PHE A 29 3.82 7.11 -0.79
N ALA A 30 3.39 8.19 -0.14
CA ALA A 30 3.88 8.60 1.16
C ALA A 30 3.67 7.52 2.24
N PHE A 31 2.65 6.67 2.09
CA PHE A 31 2.29 5.63 3.06
C PHE A 31 2.24 4.23 2.45
N ALA A 32 2.82 3.26 3.17
CA ALA A 32 2.76 1.85 2.81
C ALA A 32 1.44 1.20 3.28
N GLU A 33 1.07 0.09 2.65
CA GLU A 33 -0.01 -0.76 3.14
C GLU A 33 0.35 -1.34 4.53
N GLY A 34 -0.55 -1.19 5.49
CA GLY A 34 -0.34 -1.54 6.91
C GLY A 34 0.16 -0.40 7.78
N ALA A 35 0.50 0.76 7.22
CA ALA A 35 0.89 1.93 8.00
C ALA A 35 -0.26 2.47 8.85
N LYS A 36 0.07 2.95 10.05
CA LYS A 36 -0.86 3.71 10.89
C LYS A 36 -0.86 5.17 10.45
N VAL A 37 -2.06 5.73 10.33
CA VAL A 37 -2.27 7.10 9.87
C VAL A 37 -3.26 7.81 10.75
N ARG A 38 -3.09 9.11 10.89
CA ARG A 38 -4.01 10.00 11.61
C ARG A 38 -4.56 11.04 10.65
N VAL A 39 -5.85 11.31 10.75
CA VAL A 39 -6.52 12.33 9.92
C VAL A 39 -6.30 13.71 10.52
N LYS A 40 -5.82 14.67 9.72
CA LYS A 40 -5.64 16.07 10.13
C LYS A 40 -6.89 16.90 9.94
N ASP A 41 -7.48 16.77 8.75
CA ASP A 41 -8.56 17.61 8.28
C ASP A 41 -9.93 17.17 8.83
N ALA A 42 -10.82 18.15 8.93
CA ALA A 42 -12.21 17.92 9.32
C ALA A 42 -13.01 17.34 8.14
N ILE A 43 -12.92 16.02 7.97
CA ILE A 43 -13.62 15.28 6.91
C ILE A 43 -14.86 14.61 7.47
N LYS A 44 -16.00 14.88 6.84
CA LYS A 44 -17.29 14.27 7.16
C LYS A 44 -17.59 13.13 6.20
N VAL A 45 -17.99 12.00 6.76
CA VAL A 45 -18.27 10.79 6.01
C VAL A 45 -19.68 10.28 6.32
N TYR A 46 -20.42 9.91 5.25
CA TYR A 46 -21.85 9.58 5.31
C TYR A 46 -22.17 8.11 5.00
N HIS A 47 -21.17 7.28 4.68
CA HIS A 47 -21.39 5.85 4.36
C HIS A 47 -21.20 4.92 5.56
N VAL A 48 -21.04 5.48 6.76
CA VAL A 48 -20.86 4.69 7.98
C VAL A 48 -22.21 4.06 8.37
N PRO A 49 -22.27 2.73 8.58
CA PRO A 49 -23.50 2.09 9.03
C PRO A 49 -23.98 2.67 10.37
N LYS A 50 -25.28 2.95 10.50
CA LYS A 50 -25.97 3.43 11.72
C LYS A 50 -25.63 4.85 12.19
N THR A 51 -24.57 5.47 11.68
CA THR A 51 -24.21 6.86 12.00
C THR A 51 -24.30 7.70 10.73
N PRO A 52 -25.29 8.62 10.64
CA PRO A 52 -25.53 9.36 9.40
C PRO A 52 -24.41 10.35 9.08
N GLU A 53 -23.76 10.94 10.08
CA GLU A 53 -22.63 11.85 9.90
C GLU A 53 -21.55 11.52 10.94
N LEU A 54 -20.33 11.22 10.46
CA LEU A 54 -19.17 11.01 11.32
C LEU A 54 -18.02 11.91 10.86
N GLU A 55 -17.47 12.66 11.81
CA GLU A 55 -16.27 13.46 11.63
C GLU A 55 -15.03 12.59 11.93
N LEU A 56 -14.07 12.58 11.00
CA LEU A 56 -12.88 11.74 11.10
C LEU A 56 -11.67 12.44 11.74
N GLN A 57 -11.79 13.73 12.04
CA GLN A 57 -10.67 14.54 12.52
C GLN A 57 -10.02 13.93 13.76
N GLY A 58 -8.71 13.74 13.71
CA GLY A 58 -7.93 13.20 14.82
C GLY A 58 -8.10 11.71 15.07
N LEU A 59 -8.92 10.99 14.28
CA LEU A 59 -9.01 9.53 14.36
C LEU A 59 -7.77 8.88 13.74
N GLU A 60 -7.34 7.79 14.38
CA GLU A 60 -6.30 6.92 13.86
C GLU A 60 -6.91 5.76 13.07
N GLY A 61 -6.26 5.40 11.99
CA GLY A 61 -6.64 4.31 11.11
C GLY A 61 -5.43 3.55 10.60
N THR A 62 -5.69 2.46 9.89
CA THR A 62 -4.65 1.66 9.23
C THR A 62 -4.88 1.65 7.74
N VAL A 63 -3.86 1.97 6.96
CA VAL A 63 -3.92 1.89 5.50
C VAL A 63 -4.06 0.43 5.10
N LYS A 64 -5.22 0.04 4.55
CA LYS A 64 -5.44 -1.35 4.14
C LYS A 64 -4.96 -1.60 2.71
N LYS A 65 -5.13 -0.60 1.83
CA LYS A 65 -4.80 -0.73 0.41
C LYS A 65 -4.50 0.63 -0.21
N ILE A 66 -3.58 0.66 -1.15
CA ILE A 66 -3.40 1.81 -2.05
C ILE A 66 -4.36 1.63 -3.24
N ALA A 67 -5.42 2.43 -3.30
CA ALA A 67 -6.43 2.41 -4.35
C ALA A 67 -5.87 2.82 -5.73
N ALA A 68 -4.81 3.61 -5.74
CA ALA A 68 -4.08 3.98 -6.96
C ALA A 68 -3.30 2.80 -7.58
N LEU A 69 -3.13 1.67 -6.87
CA LEU A 69 -2.49 0.47 -7.41
C LEU A 69 -3.51 -0.65 -7.58
N HIS A 70 -3.72 -1.08 -8.84
CA HIS A 70 -4.59 -2.20 -9.14
C HIS A 70 -3.94 -3.14 -10.16
N LYS A 71 -3.63 -4.38 -9.72
CA LYS A 71 -3.07 -5.45 -10.57
C LYS A 71 -1.82 -5.01 -11.36
N GLY A 72 -0.98 -4.18 -10.75
CA GLY A 72 0.24 -3.66 -11.39
C GLY A 72 0.02 -2.45 -12.31
N ALA A 73 -1.20 -1.94 -12.43
CA ALA A 73 -1.49 -0.67 -13.10
C ALA A 73 -1.65 0.46 -12.09
N VAL A 74 -1.12 1.64 -12.43
CA VAL A 74 -1.34 2.89 -11.70
C VAL A 74 -2.66 3.51 -12.20
N LEU A 75 -3.58 3.72 -11.28
CA LEU A 75 -4.87 4.36 -11.53
C LEU A 75 -4.81 5.83 -11.12
N SER A 76 -5.53 6.68 -11.84
CA SER A 76 -5.67 8.10 -11.54
C SER A 76 -6.75 8.35 -10.46
N ALA A 77 -6.63 7.67 -9.32
CA ALA A 77 -7.53 7.88 -8.19
C ALA A 77 -7.15 9.16 -7.45
N ASN A 78 -8.08 10.10 -7.30
CA ASN A 78 -7.85 11.33 -6.53
C ASN A 78 -7.65 11.04 -5.03
N LEU A 79 -8.36 10.03 -4.51
CA LEU A 79 -8.23 9.55 -3.12
C LEU A 79 -7.52 8.20 -3.13
N GLN A 80 -6.22 8.25 -2.90
CA GLN A 80 -5.31 7.14 -3.19
C GLN A 80 -5.25 6.09 -2.07
N TYR A 81 -5.55 6.45 -0.82
CA TYR A 81 -5.39 5.56 0.33
C TYR A 81 -6.73 5.07 0.81
N ARG A 82 -6.91 3.74 0.85
CA ARG A 82 -8.05 3.11 1.51
C ARG A 82 -7.68 2.81 2.96
N VAL A 83 -8.14 3.66 3.86
CA VAL A 83 -7.87 3.57 5.30
C VAL A 83 -9.02 2.86 6.00
N GLN A 84 -8.68 1.94 6.89
CA GLN A 84 -9.62 1.26 7.78
C GLN A 84 -9.64 1.98 9.13
N PHE A 85 -10.83 2.37 9.56
CA PHE A 85 -11.07 2.93 10.88
C PHE A 85 -11.81 1.94 11.75
N GLN A 86 -11.46 1.93 13.03
CA GLN A 86 -12.18 1.20 14.07
C GLN A 86 -12.43 2.19 15.22
N THR A 87 -13.69 2.59 15.38
CA THR A 87 -14.10 3.51 16.44
C THR A 87 -15.40 3.02 17.08
N SER A 88 -15.55 3.29 18.38
CA SER A 88 -16.76 2.97 19.14
C SER A 88 -17.65 4.20 19.18
N VAL A 89 -18.72 4.21 18.38
CA VAL A 89 -19.71 5.29 18.33
C VAL A 89 -21.02 4.78 18.93
N GLY A 90 -21.51 5.44 19.98
CA GLY A 90 -22.77 5.09 20.62
C GLY A 90 -22.81 3.67 21.20
N GLY A 91 -21.68 3.20 21.75
CA GLY A 91 -21.55 1.87 22.37
C GLY A 91 -21.46 0.71 21.38
N ASN A 92 -21.28 0.98 20.09
CA ASN A 92 -21.08 -0.03 19.05
C ASN A 92 -19.71 0.15 18.41
N ASP A 93 -18.94 -0.92 18.32
CA ASP A 93 -17.71 -0.95 17.53
C ASP A 93 -18.03 -0.94 16.03
N VAL A 94 -17.74 0.17 15.38
CA VAL A 94 -17.97 0.33 13.94
C VAL A 94 -16.64 0.25 13.21
N LYS A 95 -16.57 -0.67 12.24
CA LYS A 95 -15.47 -0.80 11.29
C LYS A 95 -15.93 -0.31 9.94
N PHE A 96 -15.27 0.70 9.41
CA PHE A 96 -15.55 1.23 8.07
C PHE A 96 -14.25 1.57 7.34
N PHE A 97 -14.37 1.79 6.05
CA PHE A 97 -13.26 2.18 5.19
C PHE A 97 -13.54 3.56 4.62
N ALA A 98 -12.57 4.46 4.62
CA ALA A 98 -12.65 5.71 3.89
C ALA A 98 -11.49 5.81 2.89
N HIS A 99 -11.73 6.49 1.78
CA HIS A 99 -10.67 6.86 0.84
C HIS A 99 -10.21 8.25 1.21
N LEU A 100 -8.90 8.43 1.39
CA LEU A 100 -8.28 9.69 1.78
C LEU A 100 -7.13 10.01 0.82
N ALA A 101 -6.85 11.30 0.66
CA ALA A 101 -5.66 11.79 -0.03
C ALA A 101 -4.43 11.73 0.91
N GLU A 102 -3.23 11.92 0.35
CA GLU A 102 -1.99 12.04 1.14
C GLU A 102 -1.95 13.31 2.00
N ASP A 103 -2.54 14.40 1.52
CA ASP A 103 -2.48 15.71 2.18
C ASP A 103 -3.31 15.74 3.48
N GLU A 104 -4.39 14.96 3.50
CA GLU A 104 -5.37 14.88 4.60
C GLU A 104 -4.91 14.02 5.79
N ILE A 105 -3.84 13.25 5.59
CA ILE A 105 -3.36 12.25 6.55
C ILE A 105 -1.89 12.51 6.93
N GLU A 106 -1.53 12.12 8.15
CA GLU A 106 -0.15 12.09 8.61
C GLU A 106 0.18 10.75 9.26
N ALA A 107 1.47 10.43 9.29
CA ALA A 107 1.95 9.23 9.97
C ALA A 107 1.68 9.36 11.47
N ALA A 108 1.00 8.35 12.03
CA ALA A 108 0.68 8.26 13.47
C ALA A 108 1.79 7.52 14.23
#